data_AF-A0A7S1N5D6-F1
#
_entry.id   AF-A0A7S1N5D6-F1
#
_cell.length_a   1.000
_cell.length_b   1.000
_cell.length_c   1.000
_cell.angle_alpha   90.00
_cell.angle_beta   90.00
_cell.angle_gamma   90.00
#
_symmetry.space_group_name_H-M   'P 1'
#
loop_
_entity.id
_entity.type
_entity.pdbx_description
1 polymer ?
#
loop_
_entity_poly.entity_id
_entity_poly.type
_entity_poly.pdbx_seq_one_letter_code
_entity_poly.pdbx_strand_id
1 'polypeptide(L)'
;FVGSGEVPVAELLVGSPLCLMLQDRNHEHVHDWEGQSTILEVQVPHGCSTAWGPVAAPPAVDPQEYPRHVMLITRGTRGDVQPFMALARRLAEECGYLVTICTELSYKGYVLKNAQVRRGAIQFRTSGGDTTSRIETPMAGWAVCSETEL
;
A
#
# COMPACT_ATOMS: atom_id res chain seq x y z
N PHE A 1 -21.76 9.65 22.90
CA PHE A 1 -22.05 8.20 23.01
C PHE A 1 -20.70 7.49 23.03
N VAL A 2 -20.41 6.66 24.03
CA VAL A 2 -19.16 5.87 24.07
C VAL A 2 -19.61 4.42 24.02
N GLY A 3 -19.54 3.82 22.83
CA GLY A 3 -19.73 2.40 22.64
C GLY A 3 -18.37 1.69 22.69
N SER A 4 -18.32 0.49 23.25
CA SER A 4 -17.16 -0.40 23.16
C SER A 4 -17.55 -1.63 22.35
N GLY A 5 -16.70 -2.00 21.38
CA GLY A 5 -16.81 -3.24 20.62
C GLY A 5 -15.49 -3.98 20.65
N GLU A 6 -15.55 -5.31 20.69
CA GLU A 6 -14.37 -6.16 20.60
C GLU A 6 -14.32 -6.79 19.20
N VAL A 7 -13.19 -6.64 18.52
CA VAL A 7 -12.95 -7.26 17.22
C VAL A 7 -11.66 -8.08 17.33
N PRO A 8 -11.68 -9.38 16.98
CA PRO A 8 -10.47 -10.18 16.95
C PRO A 8 -9.46 -9.61 15.96
N VAL A 9 -8.20 -9.49 16.38
CA VAL A 9 -7.12 -8.94 15.52
C VAL A 9 -6.95 -9.75 14.24
N ALA A 10 -7.21 -11.06 14.27
CA ALA A 10 -7.19 -11.91 13.09
C ALA A 10 -8.16 -11.41 11.99
N GLU A 11 -9.33 -10.91 12.37
CA GLU A 11 -10.33 -10.39 11.42
C GLU A 11 -9.92 -9.03 10.82
N LEU A 12 -9.17 -8.22 11.56
CA LEU A 12 -8.58 -6.98 11.03
C LEU A 12 -7.50 -7.24 9.97
N LEU A 13 -6.78 -8.36 10.08
CA LEU A 13 -5.66 -8.71 9.21
C LEU A 13 -6.08 -9.39 7.90
N VAL A 14 -7.34 -9.82 7.76
CA VAL A 14 -7.86 -10.50 6.56
C VAL A 14 -8.01 -9.53 5.36
N GLY A 15 -7.79 -8.24 5.55
CA GLY A 15 -7.70 -7.25 4.47
C GLY A 15 -9.05 -6.85 3.86
N SER A 16 -10.16 -7.33 4.43
CA SER A 16 -11.49 -6.83 4.13
C SER A 16 -11.76 -5.53 4.90
N PRO A 17 -12.37 -4.51 4.27
CA PRO A 17 -12.81 -3.33 5.00
C PRO A 17 -13.83 -3.74 6.08
N LEU A 18 -13.51 -3.47 7.34
CA LEU A 18 -14.41 -3.73 8.46
C LEU A 18 -15.42 -2.57 8.56
N CYS A 19 -16.70 -2.86 8.33
CA CYS A 19 -17.77 -1.89 8.52
C CYS A 19 -18.21 -1.91 9.98
N LEU A 20 -17.93 -0.84 10.73
CA LEU A 20 -18.40 -0.67 12.10
C LEU A 20 -19.79 -0.03 12.07
N MET A 21 -20.79 -0.74 12.62
CA MET A 21 -22.14 -0.21 12.78
C MET A 21 -22.32 0.39 14.17
N LEU A 22 -22.83 1.61 14.25
CA LEU A 22 -23.21 2.24 15.51
C LEU A 22 -24.64 1.79 15.90
N GLN A 23 -24.79 1.27 17.11
CA GLN A 23 -26.09 0.95 17.70
C GLN A 23 -26.33 1.84 18.92
N ASP A 24 -27.59 2.18 19.17
CA ASP A 24 -28.01 2.92 20.37
C ASP A 24 -28.18 1.99 21.59
N ARG A 25 -28.71 2.52 22.71
CA ARG A 25 -28.95 1.74 23.94
C ARG A 25 -30.06 0.69 23.80
N ASN A 26 -30.89 0.79 22.76
CA ASN A 26 -31.98 -0.13 22.46
C ASN A 26 -31.56 -1.18 21.42
N HIS A 27 -30.28 -1.22 21.05
CA HIS A 27 -29.73 -2.04 19.96
C HIS A 27 -30.28 -1.68 18.57
N GLU A 28 -30.85 -0.49 18.41
CA GLU A 28 -31.28 0.00 17.10
C GLU A 28 -30.10 0.62 16.35
N HIS A 29 -30.06 0.36 15.05
CA HIS A 29 -29.04 0.91 14.17
C HIS A 29 -29.25 2.42 14.01
N VAL A 30 -28.17 3.18 14.18
CA VAL A 30 -28.19 4.62 13.96
C VAL A 30 -28.08 4.89 12.46
N HIS A 31 -29.21 5.17 11.81
CA HIS A 31 -29.29 5.36 10.36
C HIS A 31 -29.00 6.80 9.90
N ASP A 32 -29.19 7.80 10.76
CA ASP A 32 -29.07 9.22 10.41
C ASP A 32 -28.22 9.98 11.45
N TRP A 33 -26.90 9.79 11.37
CA TRP A 33 -25.97 10.55 12.21
C TRP A 33 -25.69 11.92 11.59
N GLU A 34 -26.37 12.97 12.08
CA GLU A 34 -26.13 14.36 11.68
C GLU A 34 -24.91 15.02 12.36
N GLY A 35 -24.23 14.31 13.26
CA GLY A 35 -23.06 14.82 13.97
C GLY A 35 -21.78 14.81 13.12
N GLN A 36 -20.83 15.70 13.40
CA GLN A 36 -19.50 15.64 12.78
C GLN A 36 -18.83 14.29 13.07
N SER A 37 -18.41 13.59 12.02
CA SER A 37 -17.62 12.37 12.15
C SER A 37 -16.29 12.71 12.82
N THR A 38 -15.98 12.01 13.89
CA THR A 38 -14.71 12.13 14.62
C THR A 38 -13.88 10.88 14.37
N ILE A 39 -12.56 11.05 14.34
CA ILE A 39 -11.62 9.94 14.16
C ILE A 39 -11.78 8.97 15.33
N LEU A 40 -12.02 7.69 15.03
CA LEU A 40 -12.03 6.63 16.03
C LEU A 40 -10.58 6.31 16.41
N GLU A 41 -10.19 6.64 17.63
CA GLU A 41 -8.90 6.25 18.18
C GLU A 41 -8.99 4.82 18.73
N VAL A 42 -8.25 3.90 18.11
CA VAL A 42 -8.18 2.50 18.57
C VAL A 42 -7.01 2.39 19.54
N GLN A 43 -7.31 2.18 20.82
CA GLN A 43 -6.31 1.99 21.86
C GLN A 43 -6.11 0.50 22.14
N VAL A 44 -4.85 0.06 22.18
CA VAL A 44 -4.50 -1.31 22.59
C VAL A 44 -4.25 -1.30 24.10
N PRO A 45 -4.97 -2.12 24.89
CA PRO A 45 -4.82 -2.13 26.34
C PRO A 45 -3.38 -2.53 26.73
N HIS A 46 -2.78 -1.72 27.59
CA HIS A 46 -1.43 -1.92 28.09
C HIS A 46 -1.46 -3.08 29.08
N GLY A 47 -0.76 -4.17 28.75
CA GLY A 47 -0.83 -5.43 29.49
C GLY A 47 -1.32 -6.62 28.66
N CYS A 48 -1.66 -6.40 27.38
CA CYS A 48 -1.77 -7.51 26.44
C CYS A 48 -0.40 -8.18 26.35
N SER A 49 -0.28 -9.36 26.98
CA SER A 49 0.90 -10.20 26.90
C SER A 49 1.28 -10.34 25.43
N THR A 50 2.54 -10.10 25.11
CA THR A 50 3.17 -10.44 23.82
C THR A 50 3.28 -11.98 23.70
N ALA A 51 2.17 -12.69 23.91
CA ALA A 51 1.98 -14.08 23.52
C ALA A 51 1.74 -14.21 22.01
N TRP A 52 1.92 -13.11 21.27
CA TRP A 52 2.47 -13.13 19.93
C TRP A 52 3.86 -13.71 20.10
N GLY A 53 3.97 -15.05 20.10
CA GLY A 53 5.24 -15.74 20.03
C GLY A 53 6.12 -15.04 18.99
N PRO A 54 7.45 -15.00 19.18
CA PRO A 54 8.35 -14.12 18.44
C PRO A 54 7.89 -14.10 16.98
N VAL A 55 7.43 -12.92 16.52
CA VAL A 55 7.10 -12.71 15.10
C VAL A 55 8.26 -13.35 14.38
N ALA A 56 8.02 -14.49 13.73
CA ALA A 56 9.09 -15.25 13.12
C ALA A 56 9.85 -14.22 12.30
N ALA A 57 11.07 -13.92 12.73
CA ALA A 57 11.87 -12.91 12.08
C ALA A 57 11.79 -13.29 10.60
N PRO A 58 11.32 -12.39 9.71
CA PRO A 58 11.20 -12.72 8.30
C PRO A 58 12.50 -13.42 7.95
N PRO A 59 12.41 -14.66 7.41
CA PRO A 59 13.51 -15.63 7.41
C PRO A 59 14.76 -14.85 7.11
N ALA A 60 15.72 -14.83 8.04
CA ALA A 60 16.88 -13.97 7.99
C ALA A 60 17.45 -14.11 6.58
N VAL A 61 17.08 -13.17 5.71
CA VAL A 61 17.69 -13.02 4.41
C VAL A 61 19.05 -12.58 4.87
N ASP A 62 20.05 -13.45 4.70
CA ASP A 62 21.45 -13.07 4.92
C ASP A 62 21.56 -11.63 4.49
N PRO A 63 21.94 -10.69 5.38
CA PRO A 63 21.93 -9.28 5.05
C PRO A 63 22.91 -9.15 3.89
N GLN A 64 22.37 -9.26 2.68
CA GLN A 64 23.14 -9.20 1.47
C GLN A 64 23.58 -7.77 1.47
N GLU A 65 24.84 -7.58 1.82
CA GLU A 65 25.37 -6.27 2.09
C GLU A 65 25.51 -5.59 0.73
N TYR A 66 24.46 -4.88 0.34
CA TYR A 66 24.45 -4.12 -0.88
C TYR A 66 25.31 -2.89 -0.65
N PRO A 67 26.26 -2.58 -1.55
CA PRO A 67 27.18 -1.46 -1.34
C PRO A 67 26.46 -0.10 -1.27
N ARG A 68 25.24 0.00 -1.84
CA ARG A 68 24.35 1.18 -1.77
C ARG A 68 22.88 0.77 -1.87
N HIS A 69 22.00 1.60 -1.29
CA HIS A 69 20.55 1.51 -1.43
C HIS A 69 20.00 2.78 -2.08
N VAL A 70 19.29 2.62 -3.20
CA VAL A 70 18.67 3.73 -3.96
C VAL A 70 17.16 3.54 -4.00
N MET A 71 16.41 4.61 -3.71
CA MET A 71 14.96 4.63 -3.85
C MET A 71 14.57 5.46 -5.08
N LEU A 72 13.84 4.83 -6.02
CA LEU A 72 13.31 5.45 -7.22
C LEU A 72 11.80 5.64 -7.03
N ILE A 73 11.35 6.89 -7.00
CA ILE A 73 9.92 7.22 -6.83
C ILE A 73 9.39 7.71 -8.17
N THR A 74 8.34 7.07 -8.67
CA THR A 74 7.68 7.47 -9.91
C THR A 74 6.15 7.39 -9.79
N ARG A 75 5.47 8.35 -10.39
CA ARG A 75 4.01 8.46 -10.49
C ARG A 75 3.70 8.69 -11.98
N GLY A 76 2.72 7.98 -12.54
CA GLY A 76 2.38 8.13 -13.95
C GLY A 76 1.86 6.85 -14.62
N THR A 77 1.86 6.88 -15.95
CA THR A 77 1.38 5.80 -16.82
C THR A 77 2.44 4.71 -16.99
N ARG A 78 2.09 3.65 -17.73
CA ARG A 78 3.04 2.59 -18.11
C ARG A 78 4.28 3.16 -18.82
N GLY A 79 4.15 4.27 -19.56
CA GLY A 79 5.27 4.95 -20.22
C GLY A 79 6.30 5.47 -19.22
N ASP A 80 5.85 5.94 -18.06
CA ASP A 80 6.70 6.54 -17.03
C ASP A 80 7.43 5.49 -16.20
N VAL A 81 6.86 4.30 -15.99
CA VAL A 81 7.47 3.25 -15.14
C VAL A 81 8.62 2.51 -15.84
N GLN A 82 8.58 2.40 -17.17
CA GLN A 82 9.58 1.68 -17.96
C GLN A 82 11.02 2.21 -17.82
N PRO A 83 11.31 3.51 -17.98
CA PRO A 83 12.68 4.00 -17.85
C PRO A 83 13.24 3.83 -16.44
N PHE A 84 12.40 3.94 -15.40
CA PHE A 84 12.83 3.71 -14.01
C PHE A 84 13.13 2.24 -13.74
N MET A 85 12.34 1.31 -14.29
CA MET A 85 12.69 -0.12 -14.24
C MET A 85 14.00 -0.42 -14.95
N ALA A 86 14.23 0.17 -16.14
CA ALA A 86 15.46 -0.04 -16.88
C ALA A 86 16.69 0.48 -16.08
N LEU A 87 16.57 1.66 -15.48
CA LEU A 87 17.60 2.21 -14.60
C LEU A 87 17.83 1.32 -13.37
N ALA A 88 16.78 0.89 -12.70
CA ALA A 88 16.87 0.03 -11.52
C ALA A 88 17.61 -1.28 -11.82
N ARG A 89 17.31 -1.90 -12.98
CA ARG A 89 18.00 -3.11 -13.42
C ARG A 89 19.48 -2.87 -13.66
N ARG A 90 19.85 -1.77 -14.31
CA ARG A 90 21.27 -1.44 -14.53
C ARG A 90 21.99 -1.22 -13.20
N LEU A 91 21.41 -0.46 -12.27
CA LEU A 91 22.00 -0.25 -10.93
C LEU A 91 22.17 -1.56 -10.15
N ALA A 92 21.19 -2.45 -10.23
CA ALA A 92 21.27 -3.73 -9.53
C ALA A 92 22.21 -4.74 -10.23
N GLU A 93 22.22 -4.82 -11.57
CA GLU A 93 23.06 -5.77 -12.31
C GLU A 93 24.52 -5.32 -12.43
N GLU A 94 24.78 -4.03 -12.68
CA GLU A 94 26.13 -3.51 -12.93
C GLU A 94 26.80 -3.03 -11.65
N CYS A 95 26.06 -2.40 -10.74
CA CYS A 95 26.61 -1.85 -9.51
C CYS A 95 26.34 -2.73 -8.28
N GLY A 96 25.47 -3.75 -8.39
CA GLY A 96 25.12 -4.63 -7.27
C GLY A 96 24.25 -3.94 -6.21
N TYR A 97 23.54 -2.87 -6.54
CA TYR A 97 22.81 -2.07 -5.55
C TYR A 97 21.48 -2.70 -5.14
N LEU A 98 21.03 -2.34 -3.95
CA LEU A 98 19.63 -2.47 -3.58
C LEU A 98 18.86 -1.30 -4.20
N VAL A 99 17.83 -1.59 -4.99
CA VAL A 99 16.97 -0.57 -5.58
C VAL A 99 15.55 -0.79 -5.11
N THR A 100 14.93 0.23 -4.54
CA THR A 100 13.51 0.22 -4.19
C THR A 100 12.75 1.09 -5.16
N ILE A 101 11.79 0.51 -5.88
CA ILE A 101 10.91 1.25 -6.79
C ILE A 101 9.59 1.49 -6.07
N CYS A 102 9.26 2.76 -5.93
CA CYS A 102 8.03 3.25 -5.35
C CYS A 102 7.10 3.75 -6.47
N THR A 103 6.01 3.04 -6.75
CA THR A 103 5.04 3.39 -7.79
C THR A 103 3.62 2.93 -7.46
N GLU A 104 2.65 3.21 -8.33
CA GLU A 104 1.25 2.83 -8.14
C GLU A 104 1.08 1.30 -8.05
N LEU A 105 0.07 0.86 -7.31
CA LEU A 105 -0.15 -0.57 -7.04
C LEU A 105 -0.43 -1.38 -8.32
N SER A 106 -1.07 -0.77 -9.31
CA SER A 106 -1.36 -1.35 -10.63
C SER A 106 -0.08 -1.84 -11.34
N TYR A 107 1.06 -1.21 -11.09
CA TYR A 107 2.35 -1.60 -11.68
C TYR A 107 3.16 -2.61 -10.84
N LYS A 108 2.67 -3.04 -9.67
CA LYS A 108 3.34 -4.05 -8.83
C LYS A 108 3.73 -5.28 -9.62
N GLY A 109 2.80 -5.81 -10.43
CA GLY A 109 3.05 -7.01 -11.23
C GLY A 109 4.16 -6.80 -12.27
N TYR A 110 4.20 -5.62 -12.90
CA TYR A 110 5.25 -5.26 -13.85
C TYR A 110 6.62 -5.15 -13.17
N VAL A 111 6.70 -4.52 -12.00
CA VAL A 111 7.95 -4.39 -11.24
C VAL A 111 8.46 -5.76 -10.80
N LEU A 112 7.60 -6.58 -10.16
CA LEU A 112 8.00 -7.90 -9.66
C LEU A 112 8.43 -8.85 -10.78
N LYS A 113 7.76 -8.82 -11.95
CA LYS A 113 8.14 -9.59 -13.13
C LYS A 113 9.55 -9.24 -13.64
N ASN A 114 9.96 -7.98 -13.49
CA ASN A 114 11.23 -7.46 -13.99
C ASN A 114 12.30 -7.29 -12.90
N ALA A 115 12.00 -7.67 -11.65
CA ALA A 115 12.88 -7.49 -10.48
C ALA A 115 14.00 -8.55 -10.38
N GLN A 116 13.96 -9.62 -11.19
CA GLN A 116 14.98 -10.66 -11.17
C GLN A 116 16.30 -10.16 -11.75
N VAL A 117 17.34 -10.13 -10.90
CA VAL A 117 18.69 -9.65 -11.21
C VAL A 117 19.72 -10.55 -10.53
N ARG A 118 20.94 -10.59 -11.05
CA ARG A 118 21.99 -11.55 -10.60
C ARG A 118 22.84 -11.06 -9.42
N ARG A 119 23.01 -9.74 -9.27
CA ARG A 119 24.03 -9.14 -8.37
C ARG A 119 23.41 -8.34 -7.23
N GLY A 120 22.56 -7.36 -7.56
CA GLY A 120 21.82 -6.55 -6.59
C GLY A 120 20.44 -7.14 -6.27
N ALA A 121 19.53 -6.27 -5.85
CA ALA A 121 18.12 -6.62 -5.66
C ALA A 121 17.21 -5.45 -6.01
N ILE A 122 16.00 -5.77 -6.46
CA ILE A 122 14.96 -4.78 -6.75
C ILE A 122 13.74 -5.09 -5.88
N GLN A 123 13.31 -4.11 -5.10
CA GLN A 123 12.15 -4.18 -4.23
C GLN A 123 11.04 -3.25 -4.71
N PHE A 124 9.79 -3.67 -4.53
CA PHE A 124 8.63 -2.85 -4.81
C PHE A 124 8.09 -2.22 -3.51
N ARG A 125 7.74 -0.94 -3.57
CA ARG A 125 6.90 -0.25 -2.58
C ARG A 125 5.77 0.47 -3.32
N THR A 126 4.62 0.56 -2.68
CA THR A 126 3.52 1.36 -3.22
C THR A 126 3.71 2.82 -2.82
N SER A 127 3.50 3.75 -3.75
CA SER A 127 3.46 5.19 -3.46
C SER A 127 2.14 5.64 -2.80
N GLY A 128 1.16 4.73 -2.67
CA GLY A 128 -0.18 5.00 -2.16
C GLY A 128 -1.15 5.49 -3.24
N GLY A 129 -2.43 5.19 -3.05
CA GLY A 129 -3.52 5.60 -3.95
C GLY A 129 -3.60 4.76 -5.23
N ASP A 130 -4.79 4.23 -5.50
CA ASP A 130 -5.13 3.69 -6.81
C ASP A 130 -5.63 4.86 -7.66
N THR A 131 -4.70 5.66 -8.19
CA THR A 131 -5.09 6.83 -9.02
C THR A 131 -5.79 6.36 -10.30
N THR A 132 -5.44 5.16 -10.78
CA THR A 132 -5.97 4.58 -12.01
C THR A 132 -7.46 4.20 -11.88
N SER A 133 -7.88 3.69 -10.72
CA SER A 133 -9.32 3.40 -10.49
C SER A 133 -10.22 4.63 -10.48
N ARG A 134 -9.68 5.85 -10.33
CA ARG A 134 -10.43 7.11 -10.46
C ARG A 134 -10.58 7.58 -11.91
N ILE A 135 -9.67 7.20 -12.81
CA ILE A 135 -9.62 7.70 -14.20
C ILE A 135 -10.23 6.70 -15.19
N GLU A 136 -10.43 5.43 -14.80
CA GLU A 136 -11.11 4.42 -15.63
C GLU A 136 -12.66 4.51 -15.60
N THR A 137 -13.22 5.60 -15.09
CA THR A 137 -14.65 5.88 -15.33
C THR A 137 -14.83 6.48 -16.73
N PRO A 138 -15.91 6.12 -17.46
CA PRO A 138 -16.17 6.66 -18.80
C PRO A 138 -16.15 8.20 -18.89
N MET A 139 -16.46 8.89 -17.80
CA MET A 139 -16.43 10.35 -17.71
C MET A 139 -15.02 10.94 -17.69
N ALA A 140 -14.03 10.26 -17.10
CA ALA A 140 -12.66 10.76 -17.05
C ALA A 140 -11.93 10.60 -18.40
N GLY A 141 -12.28 9.58 -19.20
CA GLY A 141 -11.83 9.48 -20.58
C GLY A 141 -12.34 10.61 -21.48
N TRP A 142 -13.53 11.15 -21.19
CA TRP A 142 -14.10 12.27 -21.96
C TRP A 142 -13.37 13.58 -21.68
N ALA A 143 -12.97 13.83 -20.43
CA ALA A 143 -12.22 15.04 -20.04
C ALA A 143 -10.81 15.10 -20.65
N VAL A 144 -10.13 13.95 -20.76
CA VAL A 144 -8.78 13.88 -21.35
C VAL A 144 -8.80 14.08 -22.88
N CYS A 145 -9.87 13.67 -23.56
CA CYS A 145 -10.01 13.91 -25.00
C CYS A 145 -10.40 15.36 -25.36
N SER A 146 -10.95 16.14 -24.41
CA SER A 146 -11.38 17.52 -24.67
C SER A 146 -10.27 18.58 -24.56
N GLU A 147 -9.07 18.23 -24.08
CA GLU A 147 -7.98 19.20 -23.81
C GLU A 147 -6.86 19.20 -24.86
N THR A 148 -6.94 18.38 -25.91
CA THR A 148 -5.90 18.27 -26.96
C THR A 148 -6.09 19.13 -28.21
N GLU A 149 -7.05 20.06 -28.24
CA GLU A 149 -7.11 21.05 -29.32
C GLU A 149 -7.27 22.46 -28.75
N LEU A 150 -6.16 23.19 -28.67
CA LEU A 150 -5.99 24.60 -29.09
C LEU A 150 -4.50 25.00 -29.07
#